data_AF-A0A8D9FZA9-F1
#
_entry.id   AF-A0A8D9FZA9-F1
#
_cell.length_a   1.000
_cell.length_b   1.000
_cell.length_c   1.000
_cell.angle_alpha   90.00
_cell.angle_beta   90.00
_cell.angle_gamma   90.00
#
_symmetry.space_group_name_H-M   'P 1'
#
loop_
_entity.id
_entity.type
_entity.pdbx_description
1 polymer ?
#
loop_
_entity_poly.entity_id
_entity_poly.type
_entity_poly.pdbx_seq_one_letter_code
_entity_poly.pdbx_strand_id
1 'polypeptide(L)' 'MTSQSCRNGTERCNEALEKLEKKYDLVVNIQGDEPLIEPEIIDGVVKALQVAPDAVFSTAVTSLKPEDRDDPNRV' A
#
# COMPACT_ATOMS: atom_id res chain seq x y z
N MET A 1 5.34 3.92 17.90
CA MET A 1 5.97 4.31 16.62
C MET A 1 7.07 3.32 16.25
N THR A 2 7.45 3.26 14.98
CA THR A 2 8.48 2.36 14.41
C THR A 2 9.85 3.02 14.36
N SER A 3 10.91 2.25 14.12
CA SER A 3 12.29 2.72 14.12
C SER A 3 12.55 3.74 12.99
N GLN A 4 13.50 4.63 13.25
CA GLN A 4 14.06 5.54 12.24
C GLN A 4 15.02 4.81 11.29
N SER A 5 15.47 3.60 11.63
CA SER A 5 16.35 2.79 10.78
C SER A 5 15.62 2.07 9.64
N CYS A 6 14.29 2.07 9.62
CA CYS A 6 13.49 1.51 8.52
C CYS A 6 13.82 2.26 7.22
N ARG A 7 14.27 1.54 6.20
CA ARG A 7 14.74 2.10 4.92
C ARG A 7 13.61 2.51 3.99
N ASN A 8 12.41 1.96 4.19
CA ASN A 8 11.24 2.20 3.35
C ASN A 8 9.93 1.91 4.13
N GLY A 9 8.79 2.17 3.49
CA GLY A 9 7.47 1.93 4.06
C GLY A 9 7.21 0.46 4.39
N THR A 10 7.69 -0.48 3.58
CA THR A 10 7.49 -1.92 3.80
C THR A 10 8.19 -2.41 5.07
N GLU A 11 9.43 -2.01 5.31
CA GLU A 11 10.15 -2.33 6.56
C GLU A 11 9.42 -1.73 7.77
N ARG A 12 8.87 -0.53 7.61
CA ARG A 12 8.06 0.13 8.64
C ARG A 12 6.80 -0.67 8.95
N CYS A 13 6.08 -1.16 7.94
CA CYS A 13 4.92 -2.02 8.11
C CYS A 13 5.29 -3.35 8.78
N ASN A 14 6.42 -3.97 8.42
CA ASN A 14 6.88 -5.21 9.05
C ASN A 14 7.18 -5.01 10.55
N GLU A 15 7.93 -3.96 10.91
CA GLU A 15 8.23 -3.67 12.32
C GLU A 15 6.94 -3.35 13.12
N ALA A 16 5.97 -2.67 12.50
CA ALA A 16 4.68 -2.42 13.12
C ALA A 16 3.90 -3.73 13.37
N LEU A 17 3.93 -4.66 12.41
CA LEU A 17 3.31 -5.97 12.54
C LEU A 17 3.94 -6.80 13.66
N GLU A 18 5.27 -6.83 13.74
CA GLU A 18 6.01 -7.53 14.80
C GLU A 18 5.61 -7.02 16.19
N LYS A 19 5.43 -5.70 16.35
CA LYS A 19 4.98 -5.06 17.59
C LYS A 19 3.53 -5.38 17.98
N LEU A 20 2.68 -5.80 17.04
CA LEU A 20 1.30 -6.18 17.33
C LEU A 20 1.21 -7.60 17.90
N GLU A 21 2.27 -8.40 17.83
CA GLU A 21 2.36 -9.79 18.33
C GLU A 21 1.20 -10.68 17.84
N LYS A 22 0.69 -10.39 16.64
CA LYS A 22 -0.44 -11.09 16.01
C LYS A 22 -0.09 -11.47 14.58
N LYS A 23 -0.72 -12.56 14.11
CA LYS A 23 -0.63 -13.00 12.73
C LYS A 23 -1.89 -12.57 11.98
N TYR A 24 -1.70 -12.09 10.76
CA TYR A 24 -2.75 -11.76 9.81
C TYR A 24 -2.41 -12.41 8.48
N ASP A 25 -3.45 -12.80 7.74
CA ASP A 25 -3.27 -13.36 6.40
C ASP A 25 -2.87 -12.28 5.39
N LEU A 26 -3.35 -11.05 5.60
CA LEU A 26 -3.13 -9.89 4.74
C LEU A 26 -2.82 -8.64 5.56
N VAL A 27 -1.93 -7.81 5.05
CA VAL A 27 -1.62 -6.48 5.60
C VAL A 27 -1.81 -5.45 4.50
N VAL A 28 -2.60 -4.42 4.78
CA VAL A 28 -2.81 -3.28 3.87
C VAL A 28 -2.04 -2.08 4.39
N ASN A 29 -1.14 -1.55 3.56
CA ASN A 29 -0.37 -0.33 3.85
C ASN A 29 -1.10 0.89 3.30
N ILE A 30 -1.67 1.72 4.17
CA ILE A 30 -2.38 2.96 3.81
C ILE A 30 -1.45 4.15 4.11
N GLN A 31 -1.18 4.98 3.10
CA GLN A 31 -0.36 6.17 3.30
C GLN A 31 -1.14 7.25 4.06
N GLY A 32 -0.46 7.95 4.97
CA GLY A 32 -1.09 8.95 5.84
C GLY A 32 -1.41 10.28 5.16
N ASP A 33 -0.91 10.49 3.95
CA ASP A 33 -1.12 11.66 3.10
C ASP A 33 -2.28 11.48 2.10
N GLU A 34 -3.01 10.36 2.19
CA GLU A 34 -4.22 10.06 1.40
C GLU A 34 -5.51 10.16 2.24
N PRO A 35 -5.89 11.34 2.77
CA PRO A 35 -7.01 11.49 3.69
C PRO A 35 -8.39 11.25 3.04
N LEU A 36 -8.45 11.26 1.71
CA LEU A 36 -9.67 11.10 0.93
C LEU A 36 -9.72 9.75 0.20
N ILE A 37 -8.92 8.77 0.62
CA ILE A 37 -8.97 7.43 0.04
C ILE A 37 -10.39 6.85 0.16
N GLU A 38 -10.95 6.45 -0.98
CA GLU A 38 -12.25 5.79 -1.03
C GLU A 38 -12.13 4.36 -0.47
N PRO A 39 -13.00 3.93 0.46
CA PRO A 39 -12.96 2.58 1.03
C PRO A 39 -12.97 1.46 -0.02
N GLU A 40 -13.66 1.68 -1.14
CA GLU A 40 -13.76 0.75 -2.25
C GLU A 40 -12.39 0.44 -2.88
N ILE A 41 -11.44 1.38 -2.82
CA ILE A 41 -10.06 1.17 -3.29
C ILE A 41 -9.35 0.15 -2.40
N ILE A 42 -9.55 0.23 -1.08
CA ILE A 42 -8.99 -0.72 -0.10
C ILE A 42 -9.56 -2.12 -0.35
N ASP A 43 -10.88 -2.23 -0.53
CA ASP A 43 -11.54 -3.49 -0.86
C ASP A 43 -11.04 -4.05 -2.20
N GLY A 44 -10.80 -3.17 -3.17
CA GLY A 44 -10.31 -3.52 -4.50
C GLY A 44 -8.93 -4.19 -4.46
N VAL A 45 -7.97 -3.62 -3.72
CA VAL A 45 -6.63 -4.20 -3.60
C VAL A 45 -6.65 -5.54 -2.87
N VAL A 46 -7.43 -5.66 -1.79
CA VAL A 46 -7.57 -6.92 -1.05
C VAL A 46 -8.12 -8.02 -1.96
N LYS A 47 -9.20 -7.74 -2.71
CA LYS A 47 -9.79 -8.70 -3.66
C LYS A 47 -8.80 -9.07 -4.76
N ALA A 48 -8.07 -8.11 -5.30
CA ALA A 48 -7.09 -8.35 -6.37
C ALA A 48 -5.99 -9.32 -5.91
N LEU A 49 -5.48 -9.19 -4.69
CA LEU A 49 -4.50 -10.12 -4.14
C LEU A 49 -5.09 -11.51 -3.88
N GLN A 50 -6.32 -11.60 -3.37
CA GLN A 50 -6.98 -12.88 -3.08
C GLN A 50 -7.25 -13.74 -4.32
N VAL A 51 -7.52 -13.11 -5.47
CA VAL A 51 -7.82 -13.83 -6.73
C VAL A 51 -6.57 -14.15 -7.56
N ALA A 52 -5.40 -13.67 -7.15
CA ALA A 52 -4.12 -13.87 -7.84
C ALA A 52 -3.17 -14.70 -6.96
N PRO A 53 -3.27 -16.05 -6.98
CA PRO A 53 -2.54 -16.93 -6.04
C PRO A 53 -1.01 -16.84 -6.14
N ASP A 54 -0.48 -16.41 -7.29
CA ASP A 54 0.96 -16.22 -7.50
C ASP A 54 1.44 -14.80 -7.14
N ALA A 55 0.53 -13.89 -6.80
CA ALA A 55 0.88 -12.51 -6.43
C ALA A 55 1.22 -12.41 -4.95
N VAL A 56 2.27 -11.63 -4.65
CA VAL A 56 2.69 -11.31 -3.27
C VAL A 56 2.29 -9.90 -2.83
N PHE A 57 1.89 -9.05 -3.77
CA PHE A 57 1.42 -7.69 -3.53
C PHE A 57 0.34 -7.30 -4.54
N SER A 58 -0.53 -6.38 -4.12
CA SER A 58 -1.50 -5.67 -4.97
C SER A 58 -1.43 -4.18 -4.64
N THR A 59 -1.39 -3.33 -5.66
CA THR A 59 -1.31 -1.87 -5.48
C THR A 59 -2.37 -1.20 -6.34
N ALA A 60 -3.13 -0.28 -5.74
CA ALA A 60 -4.07 0.55 -6.49
C ALA A 60 -3.29 1.48 -7.43
N VAL A 61 -3.71 1.55 -8.68
CA VAL A 61 -3.10 2.40 -9.70
C VAL A 61 -4.18 3.09 -10.52
N THR A 62 -3.86 4.27 -11.04
CA THR A 62 -4.71 4.98 -12.01
C THR A 62 -3.94 5.21 -13.30
N SER A 63 -4.66 5.43 -14.40
CA SER A 63 -4.01 5.72 -15.68
C SER A 63 -3.43 7.14 -15.65
N LEU A 64 -2.14 7.26 -15.96
CA LEU A 64 -1.50 8.56 -16.17
C LEU A 64 -1.96 9.14 -17.51
N LYS A 65 -2.51 10.35 -17.50
CA LYS A 65 -2.91 11.02 -18.74
C LYS A 65 -1.67 11.44 -19.54
N PRO A 66 -1.69 11.41 -20.88
CA PRO A 66 -0.54 11.80 -21.69
C PRO A 66 -0.03 13.22 -21.41
N GLU A 67 -0.93 14.14 -21.08
CA GLU A 67 -0.63 15.54 -20.72
C GLU A 67 0.14 15.68 -19.40
N ASP A 68 -0.01 14.72 -18.49
CA ASP A 68 0.62 14.71 -17.17
C ASP A 68 2.01 14.02 -17.20
N ARG A 69 2.44 13.49 -18.35
CA ARG A 69 3.62 12.60 -18.46
C ARG A 69 4.92 13.21 -17.96
N ASP A 70 5.13 14.49 -18.21
CA ASP A 70 6.37 15.20 -17.91
C ASP A 70 6.28 16.03 -16.62
N ASP A 71 5.15 16.00 -15.90
CA ASP A 71 4.99 16.69 -14.61
C ASP A 71 5.60 15.83 -13.49
N PRO A 72 6.68 16.28 -12.82
CA PRO A 72 7.32 15.52 -11.76
C PRO A 72 6.45 15.36 -10.49
N ASN A 73 5.33 16.10 -10.39
CA ASN A 73 4.37 15.98 -9.30
C ASN A 73 3.22 15.02 -9.62
N ARG A 74 3.21 14.42 -10.82
CA ARG A 74 2.27 13.38 -11.22
C ARG A 74 2.98 12.03 -11.18
N VAL A 75 2.51 11.16 -10.28
CA VAL A 75 3.04 9.82 -10.01
C VAL A 75 2.00 8.75 -10.27
#